data_AF-A0A920P3A3-F1
#
_entry.id   AF-A0A920P3A3-F1
#
_cell.length_a   1.000
_cell.length_b   1.000
_cell.length_c   1.000
_cell.angle_alpha   90.00
_cell.angle_beta   90.00
_cell.angle_gamma   90.00
#
_symmetry.space_group_name_H-M   'P 1'
#
loop_
_entity.id
_entity.type
_entity.pdbx_description
1 polymer ?
#
loop_
_entity_poly.entity_id
_entity_poly.type
_entity_poly.pdbx_seq_one_letter_code
_entity_poly.pdbx_strand_id
1 'polypeptide(L)' 'MFDGVFRAVRGQEGSETAVEIIDDRSTRILNKRNGRVSQVIINTLSEDGDRIDNEYVRLDENGKITRVTHAIYNRIR' A
#
# COMPACT_ATOMS: atom_id res chain seq x y z
N MET A 1 6.43 -3.18 11.65
CA MET A 1 5.53 -2.40 12.52
C MET A 1 4.54 -1.67 11.62
N PHE A 2 3.27 -1.54 12.04
CA PHE A 2 2.19 -0.89 11.28
C PHE A 2 1.84 0.46 11.92
N ASP A 3 2.84 1.32 12.04
CA ASP A 3 2.77 2.59 12.79
C ASP A 3 2.76 3.84 11.90
N GLY A 4 2.64 3.68 10.59
CA GLY A 4 2.61 4.77 9.61
C GLY A 4 3.92 5.55 9.48
N VAL A 5 5.02 5.06 10.06
CA VAL A 5 6.32 5.72 9.95
C VAL A 5 7.06 5.24 8.71
N PHE A 6 7.44 6.19 7.84
CA PHE A 6 8.27 5.93 6.67
C PHE A 6 9.64 5.42 7.08
N ARG A 7 10.05 4.32 6.45
CA ARG A 7 11.37 3.71 6.66
C ARG A 7 12.00 3.40 5.33
N ALA A 8 13.31 3.62 5.25
CA ALA A 8 14.10 3.30 4.07
C ALA A 8 13.96 1.82 3.70
N VAL A 9 13.77 1.54 2.41
CA VAL A 9 13.71 0.18 1.88
C VAL A 9 15.14 -0.28 1.59
N ARG A 10 15.56 -1.37 2.24
CA ARG A 10 16.91 -1.92 2.07
C ARG A 10 17.17 -2.25 0.59
N GLY A 11 18.28 -1.73 0.05
CA GLY A 11 18.70 -1.97 -1.33
C GLY A 11 17.96 -1.13 -2.38
N GLN A 12 17.11 -0.19 -1.97
CA GLN A 12 16.42 0.73 -2.88
C GLN A 12 16.65 2.17 -2.44
N GLU A 13 17.65 2.81 -3.03
CA GLU A 13 17.99 4.19 -2.72
C GLU A 13 16.83 5.14 -3.05
N GLY A 14 16.56 6.07 -2.13
CA GLY A 14 15.46 7.03 -2.25
C GLY A 14 14.07 6.42 -2.05
N SER A 15 13.94 5.11 -1.79
CA SER A 15 12.67 4.47 -1.50
C SER A 15 12.41 4.40 0.00
N GLU A 16 11.20 4.82 0.41
CA GLU A 16 10.74 4.67 1.78
C GLU A 16 9.31 4.11 1.78
N THR A 17 8.98 3.29 2.77
CA THR A 17 7.64 2.72 2.92
C THR A 17 7.12 2.96 4.33
N ALA A 18 5.86 3.37 4.44
CA ALA A 18 5.08 3.38 5.66
C ALA A 18 3.93 2.38 5.54
N VAL A 19 3.59 1.72 6.65
CA VAL A 19 2.46 0.79 6.72
C VAL A 19 1.58 1.17 7.91
N GLU A 20 0.28 1.23 7.70
CA GLU A 20 -0.71 1.67 8.68
C GLU A 20 -1.88 0.68 8.73
N ILE A 21 -2.45 0.50 9.91
CA ILE A 21 -3.75 -0.15 10.07
C ILE A 21 -4.82 0.92 9.84
N ILE A 22 -5.79 0.65 8.97
CA ILE A 22 -6.98 1.50 8.80
C ILE A 22 -8.07 1.06 9.77
N ASP A 23 -8.31 -0.26 9.80
CA ASP A 23 -9.28 -0.93 10.65
C ASP A 23 -8.85 -2.40 10.85
N ASP A 24 -9.69 -3.19 11.54
CA ASP A 24 -9.41 -4.59 11.89
C ASP A 24 -9.18 -5.51 10.68
N ARG A 25 -9.55 -5.08 9.46
CA ARG A 25 -9.50 -5.88 8.24
C ARG A 25 -8.71 -5.22 7.12
N SER A 26 -8.23 -3.99 7.33
CA SER A 26 -7.67 -3.18 6.26
C SER A 26 -6.36 -2.51 6.66
N THR A 27 -5.42 -2.50 5.72
CA THR A 27 -4.13 -1.81 5.89
C THR A 27 -3.84 -0.90 4.71
N ARG A 28 -3.09 0.16 4.98
CA ARG A 28 -2.59 1.10 3.98
C ARG A 28 -1.07 1.04 3.93
N ILE A 29 -0.53 1.02 2.71
CA ILE A 29 0.90 1.13 2.45
C ILE A 29 1.13 2.39 1.64
N LEU A 30 2.01 3.25 2.10
CA LEU A 30 2.47 4.43 1.38
C LEU A 30 3.89 4.19 0.90
N ASN A 31 4.10 4.23 -0.42
CA ASN A 31 5.43 4.12 -1.02
C ASN A 31 5.91 5.47 -1.50
N LYS A 32 7.03 5.89 -0.94
CA LYS A 32 7.74 7.12 -1.25
C LYS A 32 8.92 6.83 -2.16
N ARG A 33 9.15 7.72 -3.12
CA ARG A 33 10.37 7.76 -3.91
C ARG A 33 10.90 9.18 -3.94
N ASN A 34 12.16 9.37 -3.56
CA ASN A 34 12.87 10.65 -3.52
C ASN A 34 12.05 11.73 -2.78
N GLY A 35 11.53 11.39 -1.60
CA GLY A 35 10.78 12.34 -0.78
C GLY A 35 9.31 12.56 -1.18
N ARG A 36 8.78 11.89 -2.21
CA ARG A 36 7.39 12.03 -2.67
C ARG A 36 6.62 10.71 -2.65
N VAL A 37 5.38 10.71 -2.17
CA VAL A 37 4.51 9.52 -2.25
C VAL A 37 4.12 9.29 -3.70
N SER A 38 4.49 8.12 -4.23
CA SER A 38 4.25 7.75 -5.63
C SER A 38 3.14 6.70 -5.77
N GLN A 39 2.83 6.01 -4.67
CA GLN A 39 1.81 4.97 -4.64
C GLN A 39 1.19 4.83 -3.25
N VAL A 40 -0.12 4.64 -3.22
CA VAL A 40 -0.88 4.20 -2.06
C VAL A 40 -1.45 2.83 -2.38
N ILE A 41 -1.34 1.89 -1.44
CA ILE A 41 -1.89 0.54 -1.57
C ILE A 41 -2.85 0.31 -0.42
N ILE A 42 -4.09 -0.07 -0.72
CA ILE A 42 -5.07 -0.48 0.28
C ILE A 42 -5.30 -1.98 0.15
N ASN A 43 -5.13 -2.70 1.25
CA ASN A 43 -5.45 -4.11 1.34
C ASN A 43 -6.68 -4.26 2.25
N THR A 44 -7.69 -4.99 1.80
CA THR A 44 -8.87 -5.34 2.60
C THR A 44 -9.03 -6.85 2.60
N LEU A 45 -9.05 -7.46 3.79
CA LEU A 45 -9.29 -8.88 3.99
C LEU A 45 -10.80 -9.15 4.00
N SER A 46 -11.31 -10.09 3.20
CA SER A 46 -12.71 -10.54 3.18
C SER A 46 -13.12 -11.18 4.50
N GLU A 47 -14.38 -11.05 4.93
CA GLU A 47 -14.87 -11.50 6.25
C GLU A 47 -14.40 -12.91 6.68
N ASP A 48 -14.47 -13.86 5.75
CA ASP A 48 -14.05 -15.26 5.91
C ASP A 48 -12.52 -15.47 5.99
N GLY A 49 -11.72 -14.45 5.68
CA GLY A 49 -10.27 -14.49 5.69
C GLY A 49 -9.65 -15.19 4.49
N ASP A 50 -10.43 -15.52 3.45
CA ASP A 50 -9.97 -16.29 2.31
C ASP A 50 -9.58 -15.44 1.09
N ARG A 51 -9.84 -14.14 1.12
CA ARG A 51 -9.56 -13.22 0.01
C ARG A 51 -8.98 -11.89 0.50
N ILE A 52 -8.01 -11.35 -0.23
CA ILE A 52 -7.52 -9.98 -0.05
C ILE A 52 -7.80 -9.20 -1.33
N ASP A 53 -8.59 -8.13 -1.21
CA ASP A 53 -8.79 -7.13 -2.24
C ASP A 53 -7.70 -6.06 -2.11
N ASN A 54 -6.92 -5.88 -3.16
CA ASN A 54 -5.85 -4.88 -3.25
C ASN A 54 -6.25 -3.76 -4.21
N GLU A 55 -6.10 -2.52 -3.77
CA GLU A 55 -6.17 -1.35 -4.63
C GLU A 55 -4.81 -0.64 -4.69
N TYR A 56 -4.26 -0.51 -5.89
CA TYR A 56 -3.02 0.19 -6.17
C TYR A 56 -3.32 1.55 -6.80
N VAL A 57 -3.16 2.62 -6.03
CA VAL A 57 -3.35 3.99 -6.49
C VAL A 57 -1.99 4.61 -6.80
N ARG A 58 -1.75 4.98 -8.06
CA ARG A 58 -0.55 5.69 -8.50
C ARG A 58 -0.79 7.20 -8.48
N LEU A 59 0.20 7.93 -7.99
CA LEU A 59 0.17 9.39 -7.90
C LEU A 59 1.24 9.98 -8.83
N ASP A 60 0.96 11.14 -9.43
CA ASP A 60 1.99 11.96 -10.08
C ASP A 60 2.77 12.81 -9.07
N GLU A 61 3.66 13.67 -9.58
CA GLU A 61 4.52 14.55 -8.78
C GLU A 61 3.75 15.57 -7.93
N ASN A 62 2.50 15.88 -8.29
CA ASN A 62 1.61 16.79 -7.56
C ASN A 62 0.67 16.04 -6.61
N GLY A 63 0.81 14.72 -6.48
CA GLY A 63 -0.07 13.89 -5.67
C GLY A 63 -1.42 13.60 -6.33
N LYS A 64 -1.60 13.91 -7.62
CA LYS A 64 -2.84 13.61 -8.34
C LYS A 64 -2.86 12.14 -8.74
N ILE A 65 -4.02 11.49 -8.60
CA ILE A 65 -4.22 10.11 -9.03
C ILE A 65 -4.08 10.04 -10.55
N THR A 66 -3.17 9.17 -10.99
CA THR A 66 -2.94 8.89 -12.42
C THR A 66 -3.49 7.55 -12.85
N ARG A 67 -3.54 6.56 -11.94
CA ARG A 67 -4.05 5.23 -12.22
C ARG A 67 -4.50 4.54 -10.94
N VAL A 68 -5.58 3.77 -11.04
CA VAL A 68 -6.01 2.81 -10.03
C VAL A 68 -5.99 1.42 -10.68
N THR A 69 -5.50 0.42 -9.96
CA THR A 69 -5.49 -0.98 -10.40
C THR A 69 -5.93 -1.86 -9.25
N HIS A 70 -6.77 -2.85 -9.55
CA HIS A 70 -7.29 -3.78 -8.57
C HIS A 70 -6.68 -5.17 -8.76
N ALA A 71 -6.37 -5.84 -7.66
CA ALA A 71 -5.98 -7.25 -7.65
C ALA A 71 -6.75 -7.99 -6.55
N ILE A 72 -7.09 -9.24 -6.82
CA ILE A 72 -7.75 -10.12 -5.87
C ILE A 72 -6.83 -11.31 -5.63
N TYR A 73 -6.45 -11.52 -4.37
CA TYR A 73 -5.66 -12.67 -3.95
C TYR A 73 -6.55 -13.63 -3.18
N ASN A 74 -6.61 -14.88 -3.61
CA ASN A 74 -7.33 -15.94 -2.90
C ASN A 74 -6.34 -16.82 -2.13
N ARG A 75 -6.74 -17.27 -0.95
CA ARG A 75 -5.99 -18.25 -0.15
C ARG A 75 -5.87 -19.57 -0.94
N ILE A 76 -4.65 -20.05 -1.14
CA ILE A 76 -4.39 -21.38 -1.70
C ILE A 76 -4.57 -22.40 -0.56
N ARG A 77 -5.27 -23.49 -0.84
CA ARG A 77 -5.54 -24.59 0.08
C ARG A 77 -4.64 -25.79 -0.22
#